data_AF-A0A6J1I263-F1
#
_entry.id   AF-A0A6J1I263-F1
#
_cell.length_a   1.000
_cell.length_b   1.000
_cell.length_c   1.000
_cell.angle_alpha   90.00
_cell.angle_beta   90.00
_cell.angle_gamma   90.00
#
_symmetry.space_group_name_H-M   'P 1'
#
loop_
_entity.id
_entity.type
_entity.pdbx_description
1 polymer ?
#
loop_
_entity_poly.entity_id
_entity_poly.type
_entity_poly.pdbx_seq_one_letter_code
_entity_poly.pdbx_strand_id
1 'polypeptide(L)'
;MIKEGHKVSGKEDRIFCPKWLKVSFSSISLFFGGESACFPCMTADSNPETFTVWMKSLIMQGNGLTVFNGNGQIVYRIDNYDEKSSREVFLMDLRGKLLFTLRQKRIWFLCDWEGYKDGGVNTEEIKPFFRVKRVLRFFSKKLRCDVKLCGGESRPSFGYRFEGIWGRTAFRILDSHGGLVAENRL
;
A
#
# COMPACT_ATOMS: atom_id res chain seq x y z
N MET A 1 -31.13 48.51 -22.43
CA MET A 1 -30.52 49.05 -21.19
C MET A 1 -31.33 48.47 -20.03
N ILE A 2 -30.86 47.60 -19.12
CA ILE A 2 -29.53 47.32 -18.55
C ILE A 2 -29.48 45.84 -18.09
N LYS A 3 -28.35 45.21 -18.43
CA LYS A 3 -27.57 44.10 -17.81
C LYS A 3 -28.23 42.86 -17.20
N GLU A 4 -27.81 41.73 -17.77
CA GLU A 4 -27.72 40.41 -17.17
C GLU A 4 -26.96 40.41 -15.83
N GLY A 5 -27.51 39.71 -14.84
CA GLY A 5 -26.81 39.31 -13.63
C GLY A 5 -26.42 37.85 -13.70
N HIS A 6 -25.22 37.56 -14.21
CA HIS A 6 -24.58 36.26 -14.10
C HIS A 6 -24.33 35.95 -12.62
N LYS A 7 -25.13 35.04 -12.05
CA LYS A 7 -24.86 34.45 -10.74
C LYS A 7 -23.77 33.38 -10.90
N VAL A 8 -22.52 33.79 -10.76
CA VAL A 8 -21.39 32.86 -10.63
C VAL A 8 -21.54 32.14 -9.29
N SER A 9 -22.09 30.92 -9.34
CA SER A 9 -22.05 29.98 -8.23
C SER A 9 -20.61 29.52 -8.05
N GLY A 10 -19.89 30.18 -7.14
CA GLY A 10 -18.57 29.77 -6.69
C GLY A 10 -18.66 28.42 -6.00
N LYS A 11 -18.48 27.35 -6.78
CA LYS A 11 -18.19 26.01 -6.27
C LYS A 11 -16.72 26.06 -5.86
N GLU A 12 -16.45 26.40 -4.59
CA GLU A 12 -15.08 26.33 -4.06
C GLU A 12 -14.49 24.95 -4.35
N ASP A 13 -13.46 24.97 -5.17
CA ASP A 13 -12.72 23.82 -5.64
C ASP A 13 -12.10 23.08 -4.46
N ARG A 14 -12.76 21.99 -4.02
CA ARG A 14 -12.21 20.97 -3.09
C ARG A 14 -11.09 20.13 -3.74
N ILE A 15 -10.23 20.76 -4.54
CA ILE A 15 -9.41 20.07 -5.52
C ILE A 15 -7.97 19.84 -5.00
N PHE A 16 -7.55 20.45 -3.89
CA PHE A 16 -6.18 20.28 -3.40
C PHE A 16 -6.09 20.13 -1.88
N CYS A 17 -6.64 19.05 -1.34
CA CYS A 17 -6.23 18.55 -0.04
C CYS A 17 -5.37 17.29 -0.26
N PRO A 18 -4.03 17.35 -0.11
CA PRO A 18 -3.23 16.14 -0.09
C PRO A 18 -3.80 15.21 0.99
N LYS A 19 -4.09 13.95 0.61
CA LYS A 19 -4.57 12.96 1.56
C LYS A 19 -3.36 12.38 2.27
N TRP A 20 -3.21 12.77 3.53
CA TRP A 20 -2.25 12.19 4.45
C TRP A 20 -2.86 10.96 5.11
N LEU A 21 -2.14 9.86 5.08
CA LEU A 21 -2.53 8.63 5.77
C LEU A 21 -1.43 8.28 6.77
N LYS A 22 -1.76 8.36 8.06
CA LYS A 22 -0.85 7.98 9.14
C LYS A 22 -1.06 6.50 9.43
N VAL A 23 -0.02 5.70 9.33
CA VAL A 23 -0.07 4.25 9.54
C VAL A 23 0.83 3.93 10.71
N SER A 24 0.25 3.39 11.78
CA SER A 24 0.98 2.93 12.95
C SER A 24 1.19 1.43 12.84
N PHE A 25 2.40 0.96 13.10
CA PHE A 25 2.76 -0.45 13.17
C PHE A 25 2.90 -0.84 14.63
N SER A 26 2.36 -2.00 15.00
CA SER A 26 2.68 -2.60 16.29
C SER A 26 4.13 -3.08 16.26
N SER A 27 4.76 -3.14 17.42
CA SER A 27 6.06 -3.80 17.56
C SER A 27 5.85 -5.28 17.28
N ILE A 28 6.22 -5.72 16.07
CA ILE A 28 6.13 -7.12 15.67
C ILE A 28 7.54 -7.68 15.67
N SER A 29 7.73 -8.73 16.44
CA SER A 29 8.89 -9.60 16.31
C SER A 29 8.78 -10.38 14.99
N LEU A 30 9.33 -9.83 13.91
CA LEU A 30 9.35 -10.51 12.60
C LEU A 30 10.39 -11.64 12.62
N PHE A 31 9.95 -12.85 12.95
CA PHE A 31 10.77 -14.06 12.79
C PHE A 31 10.64 -14.57 11.36
N PHE A 32 11.63 -14.28 10.51
CA PHE A 32 11.77 -14.92 9.19
C PHE A 32 12.86 -15.98 9.26
N GLY A 33 12.51 -17.26 9.15
CA GLY A 33 13.46 -18.34 8.80
C GLY A 33 14.75 -18.47 9.62
N GLY A 34 14.79 -17.98 10.88
CA GLY A 34 16.00 -18.00 11.70
C GLY A 34 17.02 -16.89 11.41
N GLU A 35 16.75 -15.97 10.47
CA GLU A 35 17.61 -14.82 10.18
C GLU A 35 16.85 -13.49 10.31
N SER A 36 17.39 -12.60 11.13
CA SER A 36 16.89 -11.24 11.34
C SER A 36 17.19 -10.36 10.11
N ALA A 37 16.29 -10.34 9.13
CA ALA A 37 16.31 -9.32 8.09
C ALA A 37 15.76 -8.01 8.67
N CYS A 38 16.65 -7.17 9.21
CA CYS A 38 16.31 -5.81 9.60
C CYS A 38 16.08 -4.99 8.32
N PHE A 39 14.82 -4.73 7.96
CA PHE A 39 14.53 -3.62 7.08
C PHE A 39 14.91 -2.35 7.84
N PRO A 40 15.64 -1.39 7.25
CA PRO A 40 16.32 -0.31 7.96
C PRO A 40 15.42 0.66 8.76
N CYS A 41 14.11 0.43 8.80
CA CYS A 41 13.22 1.13 9.72
C CYS A 41 12.86 0.34 10.99
N MET A 42 12.87 -0.99 10.98
CA MET A 42 12.46 -1.88 12.08
C MET A 42 13.53 -1.91 13.18
N THR A 43 13.67 -0.82 13.92
CA THR A 43 14.55 -0.78 15.10
C THR A 43 13.93 -1.60 16.22
N ALA A 44 14.74 -2.36 16.96
CA ALA A 44 14.32 -3.23 18.07
C ALA A 44 13.76 -2.46 19.31
N ASP A 45 13.48 -1.17 19.15
CA ASP A 45 12.90 -0.34 20.19
C ASP A 45 11.41 -0.64 20.29
N SER A 46 10.92 -0.86 21.51
CA SER A 46 9.53 -1.25 21.82
C SER A 46 8.47 -0.18 21.51
N ASN A 47 8.81 0.83 20.72
CA ASN A 47 7.91 1.92 20.36
C ASN A 47 7.24 1.61 19.01
N PRO A 48 5.92 1.83 18.89
CA PRO A 48 5.22 1.62 17.64
C PRO A 48 5.77 2.57 16.55
N GLU A 49 6.22 2.00 15.44
CA GLU A 49 6.70 2.78 14.31
C GLU A 49 5.52 3.41 13.58
N THR A 50 5.64 4.71 13.30
CA THR A 50 4.63 5.45 12.55
C THR A 50 5.18 5.88 11.21
N PHE A 51 4.45 5.57 10.15
CA PHE A 51 4.72 6.05 8.81
C PHE A 51 3.63 7.01 8.37
N THR A 52 4.02 8.04 7.65
CA THR A 52 3.09 8.96 6.99
C THR A 52 3.18 8.77 5.50
N VAL A 53 2.03 8.52 4.89
CA VAL A 53 1.90 8.25 3.46
C VAL A 53 1.33 9.50 2.80
N TRP A 54 2.11 10.09 1.89
CA TRP A 54 1.75 11.27 1.12
C TRP A 54 1.37 10.88 -0.31
N MET A 55 0.08 11.04 -0.63
CA MET A 55 -0.44 10.88 -1.98
C MET A 55 -0.32 12.20 -2.74
N LYS A 56 0.46 12.20 -3.82
CA LYS A 56 0.53 13.37 -4.72
C LYS A 56 -0.80 13.50 -5.48
N SER A 57 -1.30 14.73 -5.61
CA SER A 57 -2.57 15.03 -6.29
C SER A 57 -2.44 14.89 -7.80
N LEU A 58 -3.50 14.37 -8.44
CA LEU A 58 -3.71 14.14 -9.89
C LEU A 58 -3.38 15.34 -10.80
N ILE A 59 -3.29 16.55 -10.27
CA ILE A 59 -3.19 17.79 -11.07
C ILE A 59 -1.72 18.22 -11.28
N MET A 60 -0.77 17.60 -10.58
CA MET A 60 0.66 17.84 -10.79
C MET A 60 1.36 16.59 -11.33
N GLN A 61 0.95 16.13 -12.52
CA GLN A 61 1.69 15.20 -13.42
C GLN A 61 2.49 14.09 -12.70
N GLY A 62 1.96 13.51 -11.63
CA GLY A 62 2.73 12.62 -10.77
C GLY A 62 1.80 11.73 -9.99
N ASN A 63 1.68 10.49 -10.44
CA ASN A 63 0.88 9.44 -9.82
C ASN A 63 1.71 8.65 -8.81
N GLY A 64 2.41 9.38 -7.95
CA GLY A 64 3.38 8.84 -7.00
C GLY A 64 2.89 8.93 -5.57
N LEU A 65 3.32 7.97 -4.77
CA LEU A 65 3.12 7.90 -3.33
C LEU A 65 4.49 7.95 -2.64
N THR A 66 4.61 8.78 -1.60
CA THR A 66 5.84 8.90 -0.82
C THR A 66 5.56 8.48 0.63
N VAL A 67 6.43 7.65 1.20
CA VAL A 67 6.32 7.17 2.58
C VAL A 67 7.38 7.85 3.42
N PHE A 68 6.96 8.48 4.51
CA PHE A 68 7.80 9.14 5.50
C PHE A 68 7.83 8.33 6.78
N ASN A 69 8.98 8.24 7.44
CA ASN A 69 9.09 7.68 8.80
C ASN A 69 8.62 8.69 9.87
N GLY A 70 8.64 8.29 11.14
CA GLY A 70 8.26 9.13 12.27
C GLY A 70 9.11 10.40 12.42
N ASN A 71 10.32 10.41 11.84
CA ASN A 71 11.23 11.55 11.83
C ASN A 71 10.99 12.52 10.66
N GLY A 72 9.98 12.25 9.82
CA GLY A 72 9.69 13.06 8.63
C GLY A 72 10.69 12.87 7.48
N GLN A 73 11.51 11.82 7.54
CA GLN A 73 12.39 11.46 6.43
C GLN A 73 11.63 10.55 5.47
N ILE A 74 11.80 10.78 4.17
CA ILE A 74 11.29 9.85 3.17
C ILE A 74 12.03 8.53 3.38
N VAL A 75 11.33 7.40 3.32
CA VAL A 75 11.93 6.06 3.38
C VAL A 75 11.64 5.23 2.13
N TYR A 76 10.49 5.46 1.49
CA TYR A 76 10.10 4.77 0.27
C TYR A 76 9.41 5.70 -0.71
N ARG A 77 9.56 5.38 -1.99
CA ARG A 77 8.85 5.99 -3.09
C ARG A 77 8.09 4.91 -3.84
N ILE A 78 6.87 5.23 -4.24
CA ILE A 78 5.99 4.35 -4.98
C ILE A 78 5.58 5.11 -6.23
N ASP A 79 5.95 4.59 -7.39
CA ASP A 79 5.68 5.23 -8.67
C ASP A 79 4.63 4.44 -9.47
N ASN A 80 4.01 5.10 -10.45
CA ASN A 80 2.99 4.55 -11.35
C ASN A 80 1.69 4.04 -10.67
N TYR A 81 1.33 4.57 -9.49
CA TYR A 81 0.20 4.13 -8.67
C TYR A 81 -1.21 4.51 -9.21
N ASP A 82 -1.31 5.35 -10.24
CA ASP A 82 -2.58 5.77 -10.87
C ASP A 82 -2.43 6.02 -12.38
N GLU A 83 -1.41 5.42 -12.99
CA GLU A 83 -1.26 5.46 -14.44
C GLU A 83 -2.32 4.54 -15.06
N LYS A 84 -3.34 5.14 -15.70
CA LYS A 84 -4.53 4.44 -16.23
C LYS A 84 -4.23 3.23 -17.13
N SER A 85 -3.05 3.19 -17.73
CA SER A 85 -2.57 2.11 -18.60
C SER A 85 -1.59 1.15 -17.92
N SER A 86 -1.01 1.51 -16.77
CA SER A 86 -0.04 0.66 -16.09
C SER A 86 -0.76 -0.34 -15.19
N ARG A 87 -0.35 -1.61 -15.30
CA ARG A 87 -0.71 -2.67 -14.34
C ARG A 87 0.41 -2.89 -13.34
N GLU A 88 1.44 -2.07 -13.35
CA GLU A 88 2.64 -2.23 -12.54
C GLU A 88 2.87 -0.99 -11.69
N VAL A 89 3.18 -1.23 -10.43
CA VAL A 89 3.52 -0.23 -9.42
C VAL A 89 4.88 -0.59 -8.86
N PHE A 90 5.77 0.38 -8.79
CA PHE A 90 7.15 0.16 -8.37
C PHE A 90 7.37 0.73 -6.98
N LEU A 91 7.77 -0.11 -6.04
CA LEU A 91 8.24 0.29 -4.72
C LEU A 91 9.76 0.40 -4.76
N MET A 92 10.27 1.60 -4.49
CA MET A 92 11.69 1.94 -4.54
C MET A 92 12.17 2.55 -3.23
N ASP A 93 13.49 2.46 -3.00
CA ASP A 93 14.15 3.25 -1.97
C ASP A 93 14.35 4.71 -2.41
N LEU A 94 14.98 5.52 -1.54
CA LEU A 94 15.26 6.94 -1.80
C LEU A 94 16.24 7.20 -2.94
N ARG A 95 17.11 6.22 -3.20
CA ARG A 95 18.15 6.29 -4.23
C ARG A 95 17.60 5.85 -5.59
N GLY A 96 16.32 5.43 -5.65
CA GLY A 96 15.68 4.91 -6.85
C GLY A 96 15.98 3.43 -7.11
N LYS A 97 16.51 2.69 -6.13
CA LYS A 97 16.66 1.25 -6.24
C LYS A 97 15.29 0.59 -6.13
N LEU A 98 14.95 -0.23 -7.12
CA LEU A 98 13.75 -1.05 -7.10
C LEU A 98 13.83 -2.09 -5.97
N LEU A 99 12.79 -2.14 -5.14
CA LEU A 99 12.67 -3.14 -4.07
C LEU A 99 11.63 -4.19 -4.44
N PHE A 100 10.49 -3.74 -4.94
CA PHE A 100 9.41 -4.60 -5.40
C PHE A 100 8.69 -4.04 -6.62
N THR A 101 8.29 -4.94 -7.52
CA THR A 101 7.32 -4.66 -8.57
C THR A 101 5.99 -5.30 -8.18
N LEU A 102 4.94 -4.50 -8.04
CA LEU A 102 3.58 -4.97 -7.83
C LEU A 102 2.86 -5.01 -9.16
N ARG A 103 2.40 -6.19 -9.58
CA ARG A 103 1.66 -6.39 -10.82
C ARG A 103 0.20 -6.72 -10.53
N GLN A 104 -0.71 -5.94 -11.11
CA GLN A 104 -2.13 -6.20 -11.05
C GLN A 104 -2.53 -7.28 -12.07
N LYS A 105 -3.10 -8.38 -11.56
CA LYS A 105 -3.81 -9.39 -12.35
C LYS A 105 -5.30 -9.15 -12.24
N ARG A 106 -5.91 -8.76 -13.36
CA ARG A 106 -7.37 -8.62 -13.45
C ARG A 106 -7.96 -9.95 -13.89
N ILE A 107 -8.61 -10.67 -12.97
CA ILE A 107 -9.32 -11.91 -13.28
C ILE A 107 -10.81 -11.64 -13.07
N TRP A 108 -11.52 -11.40 -14.18
CA TRP A 108 -12.97 -11.17 -14.27
C TRP A 108 -13.52 -10.06 -13.34
N PHE A 109 -13.73 -10.36 -12.05
CA PHE A 109 -14.20 -9.44 -11.01
C PHE A 109 -13.26 -9.31 -9.80
N LEU A 110 -12.19 -10.11 -9.72
CA LEU A 110 -11.17 -10.05 -8.68
C LEU A 110 -10.00 -9.16 -9.15
N CYS A 111 -9.58 -8.27 -8.26
CA CYS A 111 -8.29 -7.61 -8.37
C CYS A 111 -7.30 -8.40 -7.51
N ASP A 112 -6.48 -9.21 -8.17
CA ASP A 112 -5.36 -9.89 -7.54
C ASP A 112 -4.10 -9.07 -7.83
N TRP A 113 -3.22 -8.94 -6.84
CA TRP A 113 -1.91 -8.33 -7.02
C TRP A 113 -0.84 -9.36 -6.74
N GLU A 114 0.26 -9.29 -7.49
CA GLU A 114 1.44 -10.12 -7.27
C GLU A 114 2.63 -9.19 -7.03
N GLY A 115 3.35 -9.41 -5.94
CA GLY A 115 4.58 -8.67 -5.64
C GLY A 115 5.79 -9.50 -6.00
N TYR A 116 6.69 -8.94 -6.79
CA TYR A 116 7.96 -9.54 -7.17
C TYR A 116 9.08 -8.78 -6.49
N LYS A 117 9.93 -9.49 -5.76
CA LYS A 117 11.13 -8.90 -5.17
C LYS A 117 12.13 -8.64 -6.29
N ASP A 118 12.82 -7.51 -6.24
CA ASP A 118 13.93 -7.26 -7.16
C ASP A 118 15.05 -8.29 -6.88
N GLY A 119 15.20 -9.23 -7.80
CA GLY A 119 16.21 -10.28 -7.79
C GLY A 119 16.83 -10.26 -9.18
N GLY A 120 18.09 -9.84 -9.25
CA GLY A 120 18.78 -9.56 -10.50
C GLY A 120 18.61 -10.66 -11.56
N VAL A 121 18.65 -10.23 -12.82
CA VAL A 121 18.52 -11.00 -14.06
C VAL A 121 19.02 -12.43 -13.92
N ASN A 122 18.13 -13.34 -13.58
CA ASN A 122 18.33 -14.77 -13.77
C ASN A 122 17.07 -15.31 -14.43
N THR A 123 17.30 -15.90 -15.59
CA THR A 123 16.34 -16.38 -16.60
C THR A 123 15.61 -17.65 -16.15
N GLU A 124 15.14 -17.67 -14.91
CA GLU A 124 14.22 -18.66 -14.37
C GLU A 124 12.88 -17.97 -14.13
N GLU A 125 11.77 -18.67 -14.36
CA GLU A 125 10.42 -18.12 -14.24
C GLU A 125 10.29 -17.30 -12.95
N ILE A 126 10.20 -15.96 -13.08
CA ILE A 126 10.17 -15.06 -11.93
C ILE A 126 8.89 -15.35 -11.15
N LYS A 127 9.03 -16.10 -10.05
CA LYS A 127 7.92 -16.44 -9.15
C LYS A 127 7.59 -15.22 -8.29
N PRO A 128 6.31 -14.94 -8.03
CA PRO A 128 5.93 -13.86 -7.13
C PRO A 128 6.45 -14.16 -5.72
N PHE A 129 6.91 -13.13 -5.01
CA PHE A 129 7.26 -13.18 -3.60
C PHE A 129 6.02 -13.21 -2.71
N PHE A 130 4.96 -12.53 -3.13
CA PHE A 130 3.64 -12.61 -2.48
C PHE A 130 2.49 -12.39 -3.46
N ARG A 131 1.30 -12.81 -3.05
CA ARG A 131 0.04 -12.55 -3.76
C ARG A 131 -0.98 -11.93 -2.81
N VAL A 132 -1.65 -10.89 -3.26
CA VAL A 132 -2.78 -10.26 -2.56
C VAL A 132 -4.05 -10.64 -3.29
N LYS A 133 -4.99 -11.26 -2.58
CA LYS A 133 -6.29 -11.62 -3.13
C LYS A 133 -7.38 -10.80 -2.46
N ARG A 134 -8.19 -10.11 -3.26
CA ARG A 134 -9.38 -9.42 -2.76
C ARG A 134 -10.46 -10.44 -2.44
N VAL A 135 -10.99 -10.42 -1.21
CA VAL A 135 -12.14 -11.24 -0.84
C VAL A 135 -13.41 -10.43 -1.09
N LEU A 136 -14.08 -10.72 -2.20
CA LEU A 136 -15.37 -10.07 -2.52
C LEU A 136 -16.45 -10.54 -1.56
N ARG A 137 -17.16 -9.58 -0.97
CA ARG A 137 -18.44 -9.81 -0.29
C ARG A 137 -19.49 -8.99 -1.02
N PHE A 138 -20.34 -9.65 -1.80
CA PHE A 138 -21.46 -8.98 -2.45
C PHE A 138 -22.25 -8.18 -1.42
N PHE A 139 -22.59 -6.93 -1.77
CA PHE A 139 -23.35 -5.96 -0.95
C PHE A 139 -22.66 -5.40 0.31
N SER A 140 -21.40 -5.74 0.60
CA SER A 140 -20.71 -5.18 1.76
C SER A 140 -19.81 -4.00 1.40
N LYS A 141 -19.88 -2.91 2.18
CA LYS A 141 -18.87 -1.84 2.16
C LYS A 141 -17.54 -2.26 2.80
N LYS A 142 -17.49 -3.44 3.45
CA LYS A 142 -16.27 -3.98 4.06
C LYS A 142 -15.31 -4.45 2.97
N LEU A 143 -14.07 -3.98 3.06
CA LEU A 143 -12.96 -4.41 2.23
C LEU A 143 -12.15 -5.44 3.00
N ARG A 144 -11.87 -6.57 2.36
CA ARG A 144 -10.94 -7.58 2.88
C ARG A 144 -9.99 -8.04 1.78
N CYS A 145 -8.71 -8.09 2.10
CA CYS A 145 -7.69 -8.67 1.23
C CYS A 145 -6.81 -9.61 2.05
N ASP A 146 -6.54 -10.81 1.53
CA ASP A 146 -5.63 -11.76 2.16
C ASP A 146 -4.30 -11.76 1.36
N VAL A 147 -3.17 -11.59 2.06
CA VAL A 147 -1.81 -11.61 1.51
C VAL A 147 -1.19 -12.96 1.78
N LYS A 148 -0.73 -13.64 0.74
CA LYS A 148 -0.05 -14.93 0.82
C LYS A 148 1.41 -14.76 0.41
N LEU A 149 2.35 -15.17 1.26
CA LEU A 149 3.76 -15.24 0.91
C LEU A 149 4.01 -16.52 0.08
N CYS A 150 4.82 -16.42 -0.96
CA CYS A 150 5.15 -17.52 -1.87
C CYS A 150 6.61 -17.93 -1.64
N GLY A 151 6.87 -19.20 -1.28
CA GLY A 151 8.24 -19.70 -1.11
C GLY A 151 8.55 -20.57 0.12
N GLY A 152 7.55 -21.08 0.84
CA GLY A 152 7.76 -22.03 1.95
C GLY A 152 7.07 -23.38 1.71
N GLU A 153 7.74 -24.49 2.03
CA GLU A 153 7.24 -25.87 1.83
C GLU A 153 6.08 -26.28 2.75
N SER A 154 5.67 -25.45 3.72
CA SER A 154 4.56 -25.80 4.61
C SER A 154 3.58 -24.66 4.85
N ARG A 155 2.32 -24.99 4.52
CA ARG A 155 1.02 -24.44 4.94
C ARG A 155 0.38 -23.33 4.10
N PRO A 156 -0.93 -23.46 3.78
CA PRO A 156 -1.72 -22.50 3.02
C PRO A 156 -2.33 -21.39 3.91
N SER A 157 -1.69 -20.99 4.99
CA SER A 157 -2.13 -19.86 5.81
C SER A 157 -1.67 -18.55 5.14
N PHE A 158 -2.60 -17.61 4.94
CA PHE A 158 -2.27 -16.24 4.56
C PHE A 158 -1.25 -15.67 5.57
N GLY A 159 -0.27 -14.90 5.10
CA GLY A 159 0.71 -14.23 5.97
C GLY A 159 0.09 -13.01 6.66
N TYR A 160 -0.72 -12.24 5.92
CA TYR A 160 -1.37 -11.05 6.45
C TYR A 160 -2.80 -10.89 5.92
N ARG A 161 -3.64 -10.16 6.65
CA ARG A 161 -4.99 -9.79 6.25
C ARG A 161 -5.21 -8.30 6.40
N PHE A 162 -5.62 -7.65 5.32
CA PHE A 162 -6.12 -6.28 5.34
C PHE A 162 -7.63 -6.26 5.57
N GLU A 163 -8.09 -5.40 6.47
CA GLU A 163 -9.49 -5.10 6.72
C GLU A 163 -9.74 -3.59 6.69
N GLY A 164 -10.72 -3.14 5.92
CA GLY A 164 -11.08 -1.73 5.82
C GLY A 164 -12.53 -1.52 5.40
N ILE A 165 -12.91 -0.27 5.17
CA ILE A 165 -14.24 0.11 4.70
C ILE A 165 -14.09 1.02 3.48
N TRP A 166 -14.82 0.72 2.41
CA TRP A 166 -14.81 1.53 1.20
C TRP A 166 -15.18 2.99 1.50
N GLY A 167 -14.37 3.93 0.99
CA GLY A 167 -14.54 5.36 1.20
C GLY A 167 -14.05 5.87 2.56
N ARG A 168 -13.47 5.02 3.42
CA ARG A 168 -12.83 5.43 4.68
C ARG A 168 -11.32 5.18 4.61
N THR A 169 -10.56 6.00 5.32
CA THR A 169 -9.12 5.85 5.50
C THR A 169 -8.77 4.92 6.65
N ALA A 170 -9.70 4.63 7.57
CA ALA A 170 -9.47 3.67 8.64
C ALA A 170 -9.37 2.23 8.11
N PHE A 171 -8.32 1.54 8.53
CA PHE A 171 -8.08 0.14 8.21
C PHE A 171 -7.22 -0.52 9.30
N ARG A 172 -7.16 -1.86 9.25
CA ARG A 172 -6.28 -2.69 10.07
C ARG A 172 -5.62 -3.76 9.20
N ILE A 173 -4.39 -4.10 9.53
CA ILE A 173 -3.63 -5.21 8.97
C ILE A 173 -3.36 -6.17 10.11
N LEU A 174 -3.71 -7.42 9.91
CA LEU A 174 -3.56 -8.50 10.89
C LEU A 174 -2.55 -9.52 10.38
N ASP A 175 -1.84 -10.19 11.28
CA ASP A 175 -1.03 -11.37 10.96
C ASP A 175 -1.90 -12.63 10.74
N SER A 176 -1.24 -13.76 10.52
CA SER A 176 -1.88 -15.08 10.36
C SER A 176 -2.63 -15.58 11.61
N HIS A 177 -2.25 -15.10 12.80
CA HIS A 177 -2.82 -15.44 14.10
C HIS A 177 -3.94 -14.48 14.53
N GLY A 178 -4.19 -13.41 13.77
CA GLY A 178 -5.15 -12.36 14.08
C GLY A 178 -4.59 -11.24 14.96
N GLY A 179 -3.29 -11.23 15.23
CA GLY A 179 -2.59 -10.14 15.90
C GLY A 179 -2.58 -8.89 15.03
N LEU A 180 -2.79 -7.73 15.65
CA LEU A 180 -2.75 -6.44 14.96
C LEU A 180 -1.31 -6.11 14.59
N VAL A 181 -1.06 -5.87 13.29
CA VAL A 181 0.26 -5.56 12.72
C VAL A 181 0.38 -4.08 12.38
N ALA A 182 -0.66 -3.53 11.75
CA ALA A 182 -0.68 -2.12 11.41
C ALA A 182 -2.11 -1.59 11.38
N GLU A 183 -2.28 -0.30 11.57
CA GLU A 183 -3.58 0.36 11.47
C GLU A 183 -3.47 1.84 11.10
N ASN A 184 -4.58 2.37 10.60
CA ASN A 184 -4.85 3.78 10.62
C ASN A 184 -6.17 4.00 11.37
N ARG A 185 -6.12 4.84 12.41
CA ARG A 185 -7.29 5.26 13.20
C ARG A 185 -7.78 6.62 12.69
N LEU A 186 -9.10 6.78 12.57
CA LEU A 186 -9.73 8.07 12.22
C LEU A 186 -9.59 9.07 13.37
#